data_AF-A0A2V6MQZ5-F1
#
_entry.id   AF-A0A2V6MQZ5-F1
#
_cell.length_a   1.000
_cell.length_b   1.000
_cell.length_c   1.000
_cell.angle_alpha   90.00
_cell.angle_beta   90.00
_cell.angle_gamma   90.00
#
_symmetry.space_group_name_H-M   'P 1'
#
loop_
_entity.id
_entity.type
_entity.pdbx_description
1 polymer ?
#
loop_
_entity_poly.entity_id
_entity_poly.type
_entity_poly.pdbx_seq_one_letter_code
_entity_poly.pdbx_strand_id
1 'polypeptide(L)'
;MNAEQLRLAENKPHPEPWHFWGPYLAERAWGTVREDYSANGDAWNYFPHDHARSRAYRWNEDGIGGISDYKGRLCLAFAFWNERDPFLKERIFGVSGPEGNHGEDVKEL
;
A
#
# COMPACT_ATOMS: atom_id res chain seq x y z
N MET A 1 -4.29 32.63 -17.69
CA MET A 1 -3.79 31.37 -17.09
C MET A 1 -3.64 31.58 -15.60
N ASN A 2 -4.06 30.62 -14.77
CA ASN A 2 -3.77 30.61 -13.34
C ASN A 2 -2.38 30.01 -13.06
N ALA A 3 -1.93 30.07 -11.80
CA ALA A 3 -0.61 29.57 -11.38
C ALA A 3 -0.39 28.08 -11.74
N GLU A 4 -1.42 27.24 -11.58
CA GLU A 4 -1.30 25.81 -11.89
C GLU A 4 -1.21 25.54 -13.40
N GLN A 5 -1.97 26.28 -14.21
CA GLN A 5 -1.90 26.18 -15.66
C GLN A 5 -0.52 26.57 -16.20
N LEU A 6 0.15 27.55 -15.56
CA LEU A 6 1.53 27.91 -15.88
C LEU A 6 2.50 26.78 -15.54
N ARG A 7 2.40 26.21 -14.33
CA ARG A 7 3.23 25.08 -13.87
C ARG A 7 3.08 23.83 -14.77
N LEU A 8 1.87 23.54 -15.23
CA LEU A 8 1.62 22.44 -16.18
C LEU A 8 2.18 22.73 -17.58
N ALA A 9 2.11 23.98 -18.05
CA ALA A 9 2.67 24.38 -19.34
C ALA A 9 4.21 24.30 -19.33
N GLU A 10 4.84 24.73 -18.23
CA GLU A 10 6.29 24.59 -17.98
C GLU A 10 6.72 23.12 -17.96
N ASN A 11 5.83 22.18 -17.62
CA ASN A 11 6.13 20.75 -17.59
C ASN A 11 6.08 20.05 -18.96
N LYS A 12 5.31 20.57 -19.92
CA LYS A 12 5.14 19.95 -21.25
C LYS A 12 6.45 19.63 -22.00
N PRO A 13 7.53 20.42 -21.94
CA PRO A 13 8.79 20.11 -22.60
C PRO A 13 9.66 19.09 -21.85
N HIS A 14 9.31 18.69 -20.62
CA HIS A 14 10.07 17.71 -19.86
C HIS A 14 9.63 16.27 -20.18
N PRO A 15 10.58 15.32 -20.32
CA PRO A 15 10.26 13.92 -20.56
C PRO A 15 9.67 13.19 -19.34
N GLU A 16 9.72 13.80 -18.15
CA GLU A 16 9.34 13.17 -16.88
C GLU A 16 7.97 13.69 -16.40
N PRO A 17 6.90 12.87 -16.48
CA PRO A 17 5.54 13.33 -16.24
C PRO A 17 5.18 13.38 -14.74
N TRP A 18 5.83 14.26 -13.96
CA TRP A 18 5.61 14.36 -12.50
C TRP A 18 4.17 14.67 -12.07
N HIS A 19 3.35 15.20 -12.99
CA HIS A 19 1.94 15.51 -12.76
C HIS A 19 1.03 14.28 -12.93
N PHE A 20 1.57 13.14 -13.36
CA PHE A 20 0.82 11.89 -13.41
C PHE A 20 0.76 11.26 -12.03
N TRP A 21 -0.46 11.29 -11.50
CA TRP A 21 -0.88 10.62 -10.29
C TRP A 21 -2.03 9.70 -10.64
N GLY A 22 -2.05 8.51 -10.06
CA GLY A 22 -3.08 7.53 -10.37
C GLY A 22 -3.15 6.40 -9.36
N PRO A 23 -4.13 5.49 -9.52
CA PRO A 23 -4.33 4.35 -8.65
C PRO A 23 -3.31 3.25 -8.97
N TYR A 24 -2.03 3.54 -8.75
CA TYR A 24 -0.93 2.58 -8.96
C TYR A 24 -0.54 1.84 -7.68
N LEU A 25 -1.24 2.11 -6.57
CA LEU A 25 -1.13 1.38 -5.32
C LEU A 25 -2.12 0.22 -5.30
N ALA A 26 -1.67 -0.92 -4.81
CA ALA A 26 -2.60 -1.99 -4.47
C ALA A 26 -3.38 -1.60 -3.21
N GLU A 27 -4.66 -1.93 -3.15
CA GLU A 27 -5.45 -1.87 -1.90
C GLU A 27 -4.78 -2.71 -0.80
N ARG A 28 -4.11 -3.78 -1.24
CA ARG A 28 -3.33 -4.69 -0.42
C ARG A 28 -2.42 -5.58 -1.28
N ALA A 29 -1.21 -5.88 -0.79
CA ALA A 29 -0.41 -6.97 -1.32
C ALA A 29 -0.82 -8.35 -0.74
N TRP A 30 -1.25 -9.30 -1.59
CA TRP A 30 -1.60 -10.69 -1.23
C TRP A 30 -0.42 -11.67 -1.39
N GLY A 31 0.12 -11.81 -2.61
CA GLY A 31 1.09 -12.87 -2.94
C GLY A 31 2.56 -12.46 -3.02
N THR A 32 2.96 -11.34 -2.42
CA THR A 32 4.39 -10.95 -2.37
C THR A 32 4.87 -11.01 -0.94
N VAL A 33 6.02 -11.66 -0.75
CA VAL A 33 6.75 -11.63 0.52
C VAL A 33 7.00 -10.16 0.86
N ARG A 34 6.32 -9.63 1.88
CA ARG A 34 6.46 -8.24 2.30
C ARG A 34 7.91 -7.99 2.70
N GLU A 35 8.40 -8.82 3.60
CA GLU A 35 9.79 -8.94 4.01
C GLU A 35 10.01 -10.38 4.51
N ASP A 36 11.08 -11.04 4.10
CA ASP A 36 11.56 -12.28 4.72
C ASP A 36 13.06 -12.16 4.97
N TYR A 37 13.40 -12.02 6.26
CA TYR A 37 14.77 -12.10 6.75
C TYR A 37 14.90 -13.21 7.80
N SER A 38 13.99 -14.17 7.78
CA SER A 38 14.05 -15.34 8.65
C SER A 38 15.24 -16.23 8.26
N ALA A 39 15.84 -16.90 9.25
CA ALA A 39 16.97 -17.80 8.99
C ALA A 39 16.56 -19.08 8.24
N ASN A 40 15.27 -19.39 8.19
CA ASN A 40 14.69 -20.63 7.67
C ASN A 40 13.78 -20.44 6.45
N GLY A 41 13.59 -19.21 5.95
CA GLY A 41 12.73 -18.92 4.80
C GLY A 41 11.22 -18.96 5.13
N ASP A 42 10.84 -18.70 6.39
CA ASP A 42 9.46 -18.62 6.84
C ASP A 42 8.86 -17.23 6.61
N ALA A 43 8.71 -16.87 5.33
CA ALA A 43 8.18 -15.59 4.89
C ALA A 43 6.78 -15.26 5.44
N TRP A 44 5.97 -16.29 5.73
CA TRP A 44 4.57 -16.11 6.14
C TRP A 44 4.44 -15.77 7.62
N ASN A 45 5.25 -16.38 8.49
CA ASN A 45 5.22 -16.07 9.93
C ASN A 45 6.22 -14.98 10.33
N TYR A 46 7.26 -14.72 9.52
CA TYR A 46 8.27 -13.71 9.84
C TYR A 46 7.69 -12.29 9.92
N PHE A 47 6.69 -11.99 9.09
CA PHE A 47 6.10 -10.66 8.99
C PHE A 47 4.59 -10.67 9.26
N PRO A 48 4.18 -10.78 10.54
CA PRO A 48 2.77 -10.84 10.94
C PRO A 48 2.05 -9.51 10.68
N HIS A 49 0.72 -9.57 10.72
CA HIS A 49 -0.16 -8.41 10.59
C HIS A 49 0.21 -7.25 11.55
N ASP A 50 0.60 -7.55 12.78
CA ASP A 50 0.98 -6.51 13.74
C ASP A 50 2.25 -5.75 13.36
N HIS A 51 3.16 -6.39 12.63
CA HIS A 51 4.33 -5.70 12.04
C HIS A 51 3.90 -4.87 10.83
N ALA A 52 2.99 -5.41 10.01
CA ALA A 52 2.46 -4.74 8.83
C ALA A 52 1.93 -3.33 9.16
N ARG A 53 1.16 -3.19 10.23
CA ARG A 53 0.59 -1.90 10.68
C ARG A 53 1.56 -0.94 11.36
N SER A 54 2.79 -1.36 11.68
CA SER A 54 3.70 -0.59 12.54
C SER A 54 5.09 -0.40 11.94
N ARG A 55 5.30 -0.84 10.70
CA ARG A 55 6.58 -0.72 9.99
C ARG A 55 6.35 -0.32 8.54
N ALA A 56 7.22 0.55 8.04
CA ALA A 56 7.34 0.80 6.62
C ALA A 56 8.02 -0.40 5.94
N TYR A 57 7.54 -0.77 4.75
CA TYR A 57 8.10 -1.88 3.99
C TYR A 57 9.23 -1.40 3.09
N ARG A 58 10.15 -2.30 2.75
CA ARG A 58 11.18 -2.00 1.75
C ARG A 58 10.77 -2.26 0.30
N TRP A 59 9.84 -3.18 0.07
CA TRP A 59 9.63 -3.75 -1.27
C TRP A 59 8.19 -3.70 -1.75
N ASN A 60 7.30 -3.04 -1.00
CA ASN A 60 5.90 -2.94 -1.38
C ASN A 60 5.26 -1.68 -0.81
N GLU A 61 4.22 -1.21 -1.48
CA GLU A 61 3.39 -0.09 -1.07
C GLU A 61 1.93 -0.48 -1.29
N ASP A 62 1.11 -0.36 -0.25
CA ASP A 62 -0.31 -0.68 -0.31
C ASP A 62 -1.15 0.25 0.57
N GLY A 63 -2.41 0.48 0.18
CA GLY A 63 -3.31 1.35 0.91
C GLY A 63 -4.70 1.45 0.29
N ILE A 64 -5.73 1.62 1.13
CA ILE A 64 -7.13 1.63 0.70
C ILE A 64 -7.41 2.86 -0.16
N GLY A 65 -7.90 2.65 -1.38
CA GLY A 65 -8.14 3.71 -2.35
C GLY A 65 -6.88 4.51 -2.69
N GLY A 66 -5.72 3.86 -2.65
CA GLY A 66 -4.42 4.52 -2.74
C GLY A 66 -4.14 5.15 -4.10
N ILE A 67 -3.51 6.33 -4.10
CA ILE A 67 -2.94 6.98 -5.28
C ILE A 67 -1.44 7.24 -5.08
N SER A 68 -0.68 7.14 -6.16
CA SER A 68 0.74 7.48 -6.14
C SER A 68 1.14 8.25 -7.39
N ASP A 69 2.29 8.91 -7.32
CA ASP A 69 2.95 9.40 -8.52
C ASP A 69 3.35 8.23 -9.43
N TYR A 70 3.54 8.48 -10.72
CA TYR A 70 3.90 7.46 -11.71
C TYR A 70 5.16 6.64 -11.41
N LYS A 71 6.02 7.06 -10.46
CA LYS A 71 7.19 6.30 -10.01
C LYS A 71 6.98 5.56 -8.69
N GLY A 72 5.83 5.71 -8.03
CA GLY A 72 5.55 5.10 -6.73
C GLY A 72 6.46 5.61 -5.61
N ARG A 73 6.89 6.87 -5.67
CA ARG A 73 7.76 7.51 -4.66
C ARG A 73 6.98 8.18 -3.55
N LEU A 74 5.79 8.69 -3.88
CA LEU A 74 4.85 9.31 -2.96
C LEU A 74 3.53 8.56 -3.07
N CYS A 75 3.11 7.99 -1.95
CA CYS A 75 1.90 7.20 -1.82
C CYS A 75 0.95 7.90 -0.85
N LEU A 76 -0.32 8.00 -1.24
CA LEU A 76 -1.40 8.56 -0.44
C LEU A 76 -2.52 7.52 -0.40
N ALA A 77 -3.08 7.27 0.76
CA ALA A 77 -4.20 6.35 0.92
C ALA A 77 -5.13 6.85 2.03
N PHE A 78 -6.36 6.32 2.04
CA PHE A 78 -7.30 6.59 3.11
C PHE A 78 -7.05 5.68 4.30
N ALA A 79 -7.36 6.19 5.49
CA ALA A 79 -7.36 5.44 6.73
C ALA A 79 -8.75 5.54 7.36
N PHE A 80 -9.35 4.40 7.69
CA PHE A 80 -10.70 4.31 8.23
C PHE A 80 -10.69 3.74 9.64
N TRP A 81 -11.59 4.21 10.50
CA TRP A 81 -11.82 3.60 11.81
C TRP A 81 -13.18 2.93 11.80
N ASN A 82 -13.22 1.64 12.17
CA ASN A 82 -14.48 0.92 12.34
C ASN A 82 -15.05 1.04 13.77
N GLU A 83 -14.45 1.88 14.62
CA GLU A 83 -14.82 2.11 16.03
C GLU A 83 -14.70 0.87 16.96
N ARG A 84 -14.29 -0.29 16.43
CA ARG A 84 -14.15 -1.54 17.18
C ARG A 84 -12.70 -1.86 17.46
N ASP A 85 -11.86 -1.67 16.45
CA ASP A 85 -10.43 -1.94 16.56
C ASP A 85 -9.71 -0.76 17.21
N PRO A 86 -8.64 -0.98 17.99
CA PRO A 86 -7.89 0.10 18.64
C PRO A 86 -7.00 0.88 17.66
N PHE A 87 -7.31 0.87 16.36
CA PHE A 87 -6.46 1.41 15.31
C PHE A 87 -7.19 1.76 14.02
N LEU A 88 -6.53 2.58 13.20
CA LEU A 88 -6.98 2.91 11.86
C LEU A 88 -6.59 1.81 10.87
N LYS A 89 -7.54 1.46 10.02
CA LYS A 89 -7.37 0.56 8.89
C LYS A 89 -6.95 1.37 7.67
N GLU A 90 -5.67 1.28 7.36
CA GLU A 90 -5.09 1.87 6.14
C GLU A 90 -5.11 0.88 4.97
N ARG A 91 -5.33 -0.40 5.27
CA ARG A 91 -5.26 -1.56 4.36
C ARG A 91 -6.30 -2.57 4.73
N ILE A 92 -6.72 -3.34 3.74
CA ILE A 92 -7.69 -4.41 3.94
C ILE A 92 -7.05 -5.54 4.76
N PHE A 93 -7.63 -5.92 5.90
CA PHE A 93 -7.24 -7.06 6.72
C PHE A 93 -7.55 -8.38 6.02
N GLY A 94 -6.73 -9.38 6.32
CA GLY A 94 -6.94 -10.72 5.82
C GLY A 94 -5.81 -11.61 6.22
N VAL A 95 -6.08 -12.87 6.04
CA VAL A 95 -5.36 -13.96 6.66
C VAL A 95 -4.28 -14.45 5.70
N SER A 96 -3.12 -14.79 6.23
CA SER A 96 -2.17 -15.61 5.47
C SER A 96 -2.79 -16.97 5.15
N GLY A 97 -2.24 -17.70 4.18
CA GLY A 97 -2.70 -19.05 3.83
C GLY A 97 -2.92 -19.97 5.06
N PRO A 98 -1.99 -20.04 6.02
CA PRO A 98 -2.17 -20.81 7.26
C PRO A 98 -3.27 -20.31 8.21
N GLU A 99 -3.59 -19.01 8.17
CA GLU A 99 -4.61 -18.38 9.04
C GLU A 99 -6.01 -18.43 8.44
N GLY A 100 -6.15 -18.75 7.16
CA GLY A 100 -7.41 -18.69 6.43
C GLY A 100 -8.09 -20.03 6.16
N ASN A 101 -9.41 -20.06 6.34
CA ASN A 101 -10.23 -21.26 6.08
C ASN A 101 -10.25 -21.68 4.60
N HIS A 102 -9.94 -20.77 3.66
CA HIS A 102 -9.87 -21.05 2.21
C HIS A 102 -8.58 -20.48 1.59
N GLY A 103 -7.49 -20.45 2.35
CA GLY A 103 -6.27 -19.73 1.97
C GLY A 103 -6.38 -18.23 2.24
N GLU A 104 -5.74 -17.40 1.41
CA GLU A 104 -5.76 -15.94 1.58
C GLU A 104 -7.17 -15.39 1.33
N ASP A 105 -7.76 -14.74 2.33
CA ASP A 105 -9.09 -14.13 2.23
C ASP A 105 -9.13 -12.77 2.94
N VAL A 106 -9.93 -11.85 2.40
CA VAL A 106 -10.21 -10.55 3.03
C VAL A 106 -11.22 -10.78 4.15
N LYS A 107 -10.86 -10.37 5.36
CA LYS A 107 -11.72 -10.48 6.54
C LYS A 107 -11.98 -9.09 7.12
N GLU A 108 -12.69 -8.26 6.38
CA GLU A 108 -13.23 -7.03 6.93
C GLU A 108 -14.60 -7.33 7.58
N LEU A 109 -14.69 -7.18 8.90
CA LEU A 109 -15.92 -7.31 9.70
C LEU A 109 -16.12 -6.10 10.62
#